data_AF-Q63P76-F1
#
_entry.id   AF-Q63P76-F1
#
_cell.length_a   1.000
_cell.length_b   1.000
_cell.length_c   1.000
_cell.angle_alpha   90.00
_cell.angle_beta   90.00
_cell.angle_gamma   90.00
#
_symmetry.space_group_name_H-M   'P 1'
#
loop_
_entity.id
_entity.type
_entity.pdbx_description
1 polymer ?
#
loop_
_entity_poly.entity_id
_entity_poly.type
_entity_poly.pdbx_seq_one_letter_code
_entity_poly.pdbx_strand_id
1 'polypeptide(L)'
;MPARKAGDRSSRDSAAFQHFVKYRYRVYAIGYNWLQSNEKSARDVIEGMDFDDKKTDKKMRLMGIKEIIAENDSGKAIILIHSMGGLVACMAIAMHSAADLMHGVFHNVLPATGAPIAAKRFRTGGGSEGGLNGFINGALLGSNADEFVVMAANAPGALELLPMPDYHNGEPWWIFARLNGEPVMKLPQQGDVYNEFYINPKWYGLVPEQANSLLDPAGIVKKRLESQPIKITEPHRNRGGWLV
;
A
#
# COMPACT_ATOMS: atom_id res chain seq x y z
N MET A 1 -12.15 24.34 -1.29
CA MET A 1 -10.96 24.82 -0.56
C MET A 1 -10.07 25.58 -1.54
N PRO A 2 -9.52 26.76 -1.20
CA PRO A 2 -8.63 27.45 -2.12
C PRO A 2 -7.34 26.64 -2.29
N ALA A 3 -6.89 26.47 -3.54
CA ALA A 3 -5.63 25.83 -3.86
C ALA A 3 -4.49 26.55 -3.11
N ARG A 4 -3.72 25.82 -2.30
CA ARG A 4 -2.50 26.36 -1.70
C ARG A 4 -1.57 26.78 -2.84
N LYS A 5 -1.16 28.06 -2.87
CA LYS A 5 -0.08 28.54 -3.73
C LYS A 5 1.10 27.59 -3.60
N ALA A 6 1.70 27.20 -4.73
CA ALA A 6 3.01 26.54 -4.72
C ALA A 6 3.94 27.37 -3.84
N GLY A 7 4.53 26.75 -2.81
CA GLY A 7 5.35 27.48 -1.85
C GLY A 7 6.47 28.22 -2.58
N ASP A 8 6.51 29.55 -2.43
CA ASP A 8 7.62 30.35 -2.96
C ASP A 8 8.92 29.74 -2.47
N ARG A 9 9.83 29.46 -3.41
CA ARG A 9 11.14 28.90 -3.10
C ARG A 9 11.84 29.89 -2.17
N SER A 10 11.94 29.56 -0.90
CA SER A 10 12.55 30.45 0.10
C SER A 10 13.98 30.77 -0.35
N SER A 11 14.27 32.05 -0.60
CA SER A 11 15.61 32.47 -0.99
C SER A 11 16.62 32.08 0.09
N ARG A 12 17.89 31.94 -0.30
CA ARG A 12 18.97 31.63 0.65
C ARG A 12 19.11 32.70 1.75
N ASP A 13 18.64 33.92 1.49
CA ASP A 13 18.68 35.03 2.44
C ASP A 13 17.43 35.10 3.33
N SER A 14 16.43 34.24 3.11
CA SER A 14 15.23 34.22 3.92
C SER A 14 15.52 33.79 5.36
N ALA A 15 14.84 34.41 6.32
CA ALA A 15 14.96 34.07 7.74
C ALA A 15 14.67 32.58 8.00
N ALA A 16 13.72 31.98 7.26
CA ALA A 16 13.40 30.56 7.35
C ALA A 16 14.57 29.67 6.91
N PHE A 17 15.19 29.96 5.76
CA PHE A 17 16.35 29.20 5.30
C PHE A 17 17.51 29.32 6.29
N GLN A 18 17.83 30.53 6.74
CA GLN A 18 18.88 30.79 7.73
C GLN A 18 18.61 30.14 9.09
N HIS A 19 17.34 29.93 9.45
CA HIS A 19 16.97 29.14 10.63
C HIS A 19 17.25 27.65 10.41
N PHE A 20 16.79 27.06 9.31
CA PHE A 20 16.89 25.62 9.07
C PHE A 20 18.31 25.11 8.78
N VAL A 21 19.20 25.93 8.19
CA VAL A 21 20.60 25.52 7.98
C VAL A 21 21.41 25.33 9.26
N LYS A 22 20.89 25.77 10.42
CA LYS A 22 21.55 25.60 11.72
C LYS A 22 21.38 24.19 12.30
N TYR A 23 20.52 23.36 11.72
CA TYR A 23 20.26 22.00 12.21
C TYR A 23 21.07 20.96 11.42
N ARG A 24 21.42 19.88 12.09
CA ARG A 24 21.99 18.68 11.45
C ARG A 24 20.88 17.69 11.16
N TYR A 25 20.60 17.47 9.87
CA TYR A 25 19.62 16.48 9.42
C TYR A 25 20.31 15.14 9.18
N ARG A 26 20.01 14.15 10.03
CA ARG A 26 20.43 12.76 9.80
C ARG A 26 19.31 12.02 9.08
N VAL A 27 19.68 11.28 8.03
CA VAL A 27 18.73 10.57 7.18
C VAL A 27 18.87 9.08 7.44
N TYR A 28 17.76 8.45 7.82
CA TYR A 28 17.65 7.01 8.03
C TYR A 28 16.68 6.43 6.99
N ALA A 29 16.97 5.23 6.52
CA ALA A 29 16.06 4.46 5.69
C ALA A 29 15.42 3.36 6.54
N ILE A 30 14.09 3.36 6.62
CA ILE A 30 13.32 2.35 7.36
C ILE A 30 12.58 1.50 6.33
N GLY A 31 13.09 0.29 6.07
CA GLY A 31 12.39 -0.70 5.27
C GLY A 31 11.19 -1.28 6.03
N TYR A 32 10.19 -1.78 5.32
CA TYR A 32 9.08 -2.52 5.91
C TYR A 32 8.72 -3.71 5.03
N ASN A 33 8.06 -4.70 5.62
CA ASN A 33 7.51 -5.81 4.86
C ASN A 33 6.27 -5.33 4.09
N TRP A 34 6.39 -5.14 2.79
CA TRP A 34 5.29 -4.65 1.95
C TRP A 34 4.23 -5.71 1.62
N LEU A 35 4.48 -7.00 1.96
CA LEU A 35 3.51 -8.08 1.75
C LEU A 35 2.44 -8.12 2.84
N GLN A 36 2.79 -7.77 4.09
CA GLN A 36 1.83 -7.71 5.20
C GLN A 36 0.98 -6.43 5.13
N SER A 37 -0.07 -6.34 5.96
CA SER A 37 -0.94 -5.16 5.99
C SER A 37 -0.15 -3.88 6.33
N ASN A 38 -0.55 -2.76 5.75
CA ASN A 38 0.05 -1.46 6.02
C ASN A 38 -0.12 -1.06 7.49
N GLU A 39 -1.19 -1.50 8.16
CA GLU A 39 -1.37 -1.33 9.62
C GLU A 39 -0.25 -2.02 10.40
N LYS A 40 0.08 -3.27 10.07
CA LYS A 40 1.14 -4.00 10.76
C LYS A 40 2.50 -3.39 10.46
N SER A 41 2.74 -3.06 9.20
CA SER A 41 3.96 -2.34 8.79
C SER A 41 4.09 -1.00 9.48
N ALA A 42 2.99 -0.29 9.75
CA ALA A 42 3.01 0.97 10.48
C ALA A 42 3.53 0.79 11.91
N ARG A 43 3.03 -0.22 12.63
CA ARG A 43 3.57 -0.58 13.95
C ARG A 43 5.06 -0.92 13.85
N ASP A 44 5.43 -1.75 12.87
CA ASP A 44 6.79 -2.22 12.72
C ASP A 44 7.78 -1.09 12.40
N VAL A 45 7.40 -0.07 11.61
CA VAL A 45 8.27 1.10 11.36
C VAL A 45 8.36 2.06 12.56
N ILE A 46 7.34 2.08 13.43
CA ILE A 46 7.36 2.88 14.67
C ILE A 46 8.29 2.22 15.70
N GLU A 47 8.07 0.93 15.94
CA GLU A 47 8.71 0.18 17.03
C GLU A 47 10.05 -0.44 16.62
N GLY A 48 10.29 -0.67 15.33
CA GLY A 48 11.45 -1.41 14.82
C GLY A 48 11.24 -2.93 14.85
N MET A 49 12.12 -3.65 14.15
CA MET A 49 12.01 -5.11 13.99
C MET A 49 13.36 -5.81 14.19
N ASP A 50 13.29 -7.03 14.73
CA ASP A 50 14.43 -7.94 14.82
C ASP A 50 14.34 -9.00 13.73
N PHE A 51 15.47 -9.28 13.09
CA PHE A 51 15.58 -10.28 12.03
C PHE A 51 16.65 -11.30 12.40
N ASP A 52 16.26 -12.57 12.42
CA ASP A 52 17.18 -13.69 12.58
C ASP A 52 17.79 -14.03 11.22
N ASP A 53 19.12 -13.91 11.09
CA ASP A 53 19.85 -14.44 9.95
C ASP A 53 20.07 -15.94 10.12
N LYS A 54 19.23 -16.74 9.45
CA LYS A 54 19.30 -18.20 9.49
C LYS A 54 20.63 -18.80 9.02
N LYS A 55 21.46 -18.06 8.29
CA LYS A 55 22.77 -18.55 7.83
C LYS A 55 23.85 -18.33 8.87
N THR A 56 23.76 -17.27 9.66
CA THR A 56 24.82 -16.87 10.60
C THR A 56 24.41 -16.99 12.07
N ASP A 57 23.14 -17.32 12.34
CA ASP A 57 22.52 -17.36 13.68
C ASP A 57 22.64 -16.02 14.44
N LYS A 58 22.77 -14.92 13.69
CA LYS A 58 22.86 -13.56 14.23
C LYS A 58 21.51 -12.87 14.17
N LYS A 59 21.27 -12.02 15.17
CA LYS A 59 20.15 -11.07 15.17
C LYS A 59 20.58 -9.73 14.61
N MET A 60 19.81 -9.22 13.66
CA MET A 60 19.92 -7.87 13.14
C MET A 60 18.72 -7.05 13.60
N ARG A 61 18.98 -5.82 14.06
CA ARG A 61 17.95 -4.87 14.44
C ARG A 61 17.75 -3.84 13.32
N LEU A 62 16.52 -3.71 12.85
CA LEU A 62 16.09 -2.54 12.07
C LEU A 62 15.42 -1.57 13.03
N MET A 63 16.07 -0.44 13.27
CA MET A 63 15.55 0.59 14.18
C MET A 63 14.23 1.16 13.67
N GLY A 64 13.29 1.37 14.60
CA GLY A 64 12.06 2.11 14.35
C GLY A 64 12.22 3.61 14.58
N ILE A 65 11.19 4.38 14.25
CA ILE A 65 11.15 5.84 14.41
C ILE A 65 11.45 6.25 15.87
N LYS A 66 10.89 5.55 16.86
CA LYS A 66 11.11 5.88 18.28
C LYS A 66 12.58 5.75 18.68
N GLU A 67 13.21 4.65 18.25
CA GLU A 67 14.60 4.33 18.54
C GLU A 67 15.53 5.35 17.87
N ILE A 68 15.25 5.71 16.61
CA ILE A 68 15.99 6.72 15.86
C ILE A 68 15.88 8.10 16.52
N ILE A 69 14.69 8.51 16.97
CA ILE A 69 14.50 9.78 17.68
C ILE A 69 15.31 9.80 18.98
N ALA A 70 15.27 8.71 19.75
CA ALA A 70 15.98 8.59 21.02
C ALA A 70 17.52 8.64 20.84
N GLU A 71 18.07 7.90 19.87
CA GLU A 71 19.52 7.91 19.56
C GLU A 71 20.01 9.32 19.21
N ASN A 72 19.16 10.12 18.56
CA ASN A 72 19.54 11.42 18.03
C ASN A 72 19.18 12.61 18.91
N ASP A 73 18.45 12.38 20.01
CA ASP A 73 17.88 13.40 20.89
C ASP A 73 17.14 14.49 20.09
N SER A 74 16.39 14.08 19.05
CA SER A 74 15.78 15.01 18.10
C SER A 74 14.38 15.47 18.50
N GLY A 75 13.77 14.85 19.51
CA GLY A 75 12.39 15.06 19.95
C GLY A 75 11.34 14.50 18.97
N LYS A 76 11.42 14.85 17.68
CA LYS A 76 10.56 14.32 16.62
C LYS A 76 11.37 14.06 15.34
N ALA A 77 10.75 13.36 14.38
CA ALA A 77 11.31 13.08 13.06
C ALA A 77 10.54 13.82 11.95
N ILE A 78 11.21 14.11 10.84
CA ILE A 78 10.55 14.52 9.59
C ILE A 78 10.44 13.27 8.73
N ILE A 79 9.21 12.88 8.37
CA ILE A 79 8.98 11.65 7.60
C ILE A 79 8.88 11.98 6.12
N LEU A 80 9.68 11.30 5.30
CA LEU A 80 9.59 11.34 3.84
C LEU A 80 9.16 9.95 3.38
N ILE A 81 8.06 9.88 2.63
CA ILE A 81 7.55 8.60 2.12
C ILE A 81 7.55 8.58 0.60
N HIS A 82 7.56 7.37 0.05
CA HIS A 82 7.38 7.11 -1.37
C HIS A 82 6.26 6.08 -1.57
N SER A 83 5.37 6.33 -2.52
CA SER A 83 4.33 5.39 -2.96
C SER A 83 3.49 4.86 -1.78
N MET A 84 3.32 3.54 -1.68
CA MET A 84 2.52 2.87 -0.65
C MET A 84 3.01 3.13 0.79
N GLY A 85 4.26 3.56 0.97
CA GLY A 85 4.74 4.00 2.29
C GLY A 85 3.92 5.17 2.87
N GLY A 86 3.17 5.90 2.05
CA GLY A 86 2.22 6.89 2.53
C GLY A 86 1.02 6.29 3.24
N LEU A 87 0.52 5.12 2.79
CA LEU A 87 -0.54 4.39 3.51
C LEU A 87 -0.01 3.91 4.85
N VAL A 88 1.22 3.40 4.91
CA VAL A 88 1.90 3.04 6.17
C VAL A 88 1.97 4.24 7.11
N ALA A 89 2.36 5.43 6.63
CA ALA A 89 2.39 6.63 7.45
C ALA A 89 0.99 7.08 7.91
N CYS A 90 -0.02 6.99 7.05
CA CYS A 90 -1.41 7.24 7.42
C CYS A 90 -1.87 6.30 8.55
N MET A 91 -1.58 5.00 8.45
CA MET A 91 -1.92 4.02 9.50
C MET A 91 -1.11 4.24 10.78
N ALA A 92 0.16 4.65 10.69
CA ALA A 92 0.97 5.00 11.86
C ALA A 92 0.32 6.14 12.66
N ILE A 93 -0.21 7.15 11.97
CA ILE A 93 -0.88 8.29 12.58
C ILE A 93 -2.26 7.89 13.10
N ALA A 94 -3.10 7.28 12.25
CA ALA A 94 -4.50 7.05 12.54
C ALA A 94 -4.75 5.88 13.50
N MET A 95 -3.93 4.83 13.45
CA MET A 95 -4.15 3.59 14.21
C MET A 95 -3.16 3.38 15.35
N HIS A 96 -1.97 3.99 15.28
CA HIS A 96 -0.90 3.80 16.27
C HIS A 96 -0.49 5.10 16.98
N SER A 97 -1.27 6.17 16.81
CA SER A 97 -1.07 7.47 17.49
C SER A 97 0.34 8.06 17.32
N ALA A 98 1.00 7.80 16.19
CA ALA A 98 2.39 8.18 15.97
C ALA A 98 2.59 9.67 15.58
N ALA A 99 1.52 10.46 15.54
CA ALA A 99 1.59 11.88 15.15
C ALA A 99 2.58 12.67 16.00
N ASP A 100 2.67 12.38 17.29
CA ASP A 100 3.56 13.09 18.21
C ASP A 100 5.05 12.76 17.99
N LEU A 101 5.37 11.71 17.24
CA LEU A 101 6.74 11.38 16.84
C LEU A 101 7.20 12.18 15.62
N MET A 102 6.31 12.95 14.97
CA MET A 102 6.56 13.53 13.65
C MET A 102 6.41 15.05 13.67
N HIS A 103 7.39 15.78 13.11
CA HIS A 103 7.24 17.20 12.79
C HIS A 103 6.32 17.40 11.57
N GLY A 104 6.25 16.41 10.69
CA GLY A 104 5.41 16.41 9.50
C GLY A 104 5.74 15.21 8.61
N VAL A 105 4.83 14.93 7.66
CA VAL A 105 4.98 13.86 6.67
C VAL A 105 4.93 14.46 5.27
N PHE A 106 5.95 14.15 4.46
CA PHE A 106 6.04 14.52 3.06
C PHE A 106 5.68 13.31 2.20
N HIS A 107 4.48 13.37 1.62
CA HIS A 107 3.99 12.31 0.72
C HIS A 107 4.49 12.52 -0.71
N ASN A 108 5.30 11.57 -1.21
CA ASN A 108 5.66 11.51 -2.62
C ASN A 108 4.91 10.35 -3.30
N VAL A 109 4.12 10.67 -4.34
CA VAL A 109 3.33 9.71 -5.15
C VAL A 109 2.47 8.71 -4.36
N LEU A 110 1.88 9.16 -3.24
CA LEU A 110 0.97 8.34 -2.42
C LEU A 110 -0.28 7.92 -3.23
N PRO A 111 -0.56 6.62 -3.38
CA PRO A 111 -1.84 6.13 -3.88
C PRO A 111 -2.91 6.22 -2.79
N ALA A 112 -3.35 7.44 -2.46
CA ALA A 112 -4.18 7.72 -1.27
C ALA A 112 -5.48 6.91 -1.24
N THR A 113 -6.08 6.66 -2.42
CA THR A 113 -7.29 5.85 -2.59
C THR A 113 -7.03 4.59 -3.42
N GLY A 114 -5.79 4.09 -3.42
CA GLY A 114 -5.36 2.94 -4.21
C GLY A 114 -4.96 3.28 -5.65
N ALA A 115 -4.68 2.25 -6.44
CA ALA A 115 -4.17 2.39 -7.80
C ALA A 115 -4.69 1.26 -8.73
N PRO A 116 -5.39 1.59 -9.83
CA PRO A 116 -5.87 0.61 -10.81
C PRO A 116 -4.77 -0.26 -11.44
N ILE A 117 -3.51 0.20 -11.40
CA ILE A 117 -2.37 -0.59 -11.86
C ILE A 117 -2.21 -1.90 -11.06
N ALA A 118 -2.56 -1.90 -9.78
CA ALA A 118 -2.56 -3.13 -8.97
C ALA A 118 -3.56 -4.15 -9.55
N ALA A 119 -4.78 -3.71 -9.87
CA ALA A 119 -5.79 -4.54 -10.51
C ALA A 119 -5.36 -5.02 -11.91
N LYS A 120 -4.69 -4.16 -12.69
CA LYS A 120 -4.09 -4.56 -13.98
C LYS A 120 -3.11 -5.71 -13.79
N ARG A 121 -2.21 -5.63 -12.80
CA ARG A 121 -1.20 -6.67 -12.54
C ARG A 121 -1.79 -8.04 -12.18
N PHE A 122 -2.94 -8.08 -11.48
CA PHE A 122 -3.68 -9.35 -11.30
C PHE A 122 -4.11 -10.00 -12.63
N ARG A 123 -4.24 -9.20 -13.69
CA ARG A 123 -4.67 -9.67 -15.02
C ARG A 123 -3.53 -9.83 -16.02
N THR A 124 -2.37 -9.25 -15.77
CA THR A 124 -1.28 -9.19 -16.75
C THR A 124 0.12 -9.49 -16.20
N GLY A 125 0.29 -9.52 -14.88
CA GLY A 125 1.60 -9.41 -14.23
C GLY A 125 2.24 -8.03 -14.41
N GLY A 126 3.43 -7.86 -13.84
CA GLY A 126 4.24 -6.64 -13.94
C GLY A 126 5.05 -6.52 -15.24
N GLY A 127 5.26 -7.63 -15.96
CA GLY A 127 6.08 -7.67 -17.17
C GLY A 127 5.55 -6.83 -18.34
N SER A 128 4.23 -6.63 -18.40
CA SER A 128 3.55 -5.86 -19.45
C SER A 128 3.66 -4.33 -19.31
N GLU A 129 4.42 -3.84 -18.33
CA GLU A 129 4.56 -2.40 -18.05
C GLU A 129 5.64 -1.71 -18.88
N GLY A 130 6.39 -2.48 -19.69
CA GLY A 130 7.31 -1.99 -20.71
C GLY A 130 8.62 -1.40 -20.18
N GLY A 131 9.64 -1.37 -21.04
CA GLY A 131 10.97 -0.82 -20.73
C GLY A 131 11.65 -1.47 -19.52
N LEU A 132 12.52 -0.72 -18.85
CA LEU A 132 13.25 -1.18 -17.66
C LEU A 132 12.30 -1.44 -16.47
N ASN A 133 11.18 -0.71 -16.40
CA ASN A 133 10.16 -0.89 -15.36
C ASN A 133 9.44 -2.23 -15.49
N GLY A 134 9.10 -2.67 -16.71
CA GLY A 134 8.51 -3.99 -16.94
C GLY A 134 9.45 -5.14 -16.60
N PHE A 135 10.76 -4.99 -16.86
CA PHE A 135 11.75 -5.99 -16.46
C PHE A 135 11.92 -6.09 -14.93
N ILE A 136 12.08 -4.95 -14.24
CA ILE A 136 12.22 -4.90 -12.78
C ILE A 136 10.93 -5.37 -12.10
N ASN A 137 9.77 -4.91 -12.56
CA ASN A 137 8.48 -5.29 -11.97
C ASN A 137 8.13 -6.75 -12.29
N GLY A 138 8.47 -7.26 -13.47
CA GLY A 138 8.33 -8.68 -13.80
C GLY A 138 9.18 -9.56 -12.89
N ALA A 139 10.43 -9.15 -12.61
CA ALA A 139 11.31 -9.88 -11.70
C ALA A 139 10.86 -9.82 -10.22
N LEU A 140 10.29 -8.70 -9.77
CA LEU A 140 9.88 -8.50 -8.38
C LEU A 140 8.47 -8.99 -8.06
N LEU A 141 7.54 -8.87 -9.00
CA LEU A 141 6.11 -9.06 -8.77
C LEU A 141 5.51 -10.23 -9.55
N GLY A 142 6.26 -10.84 -10.47
CA GLY A 142 5.76 -11.82 -11.42
C GLY A 142 5.58 -11.22 -12.81
N SER A 143 6.04 -11.93 -13.82
CA SER A 143 6.07 -11.47 -15.21
C SER A 143 4.70 -11.55 -15.90
N ASN A 144 3.85 -12.45 -15.42
CA ASN A 144 2.50 -12.70 -15.94
C ASN A 144 1.45 -12.71 -14.82
N ALA A 145 0.18 -12.86 -15.21
CA ALA A 145 -0.95 -12.86 -14.27
C ALA A 145 -0.80 -13.96 -13.21
N ASP A 146 -0.44 -15.17 -13.62
CA ASP A 146 -0.41 -16.32 -12.72
C ASP A 146 0.64 -16.15 -11.62
N GLU A 147 1.85 -15.72 -11.99
CA GLU A 147 2.93 -15.42 -11.03
C GLU A 147 2.54 -14.30 -10.06
N PHE A 148 1.87 -13.26 -10.55
CA PHE A 148 1.42 -12.15 -9.71
C PHE A 148 0.30 -12.58 -8.76
N VAL A 149 -0.71 -13.30 -9.25
CA VAL A 149 -1.87 -13.75 -8.48
C VAL A 149 -1.45 -14.64 -7.31
N VAL A 150 -0.57 -15.62 -7.54
CA VAL A 150 -0.12 -16.57 -6.50
C VAL A 150 0.45 -15.84 -5.27
N MET A 151 1.20 -14.76 -5.50
CA MET A 151 1.78 -13.94 -4.44
C MET A 151 0.78 -12.90 -3.91
N ALA A 152 0.25 -12.04 -4.79
CA ALA A 152 -0.48 -10.85 -4.40
C ALA A 152 -1.85 -11.15 -3.78
N ALA A 153 -2.52 -12.22 -4.20
CA ALA A 153 -3.80 -12.61 -3.61
C ALA A 153 -3.69 -13.04 -2.14
N ASN A 154 -2.47 -13.41 -1.70
CA ASN A 154 -2.17 -13.82 -0.33
C ASN A 154 -1.39 -12.75 0.46
N ALA A 155 -1.18 -11.56 -0.12
CA ALA A 155 -0.42 -10.47 0.46
C ALA A 155 -1.34 -9.27 0.76
N PRO A 156 -1.79 -9.08 2.02
CA PRO A 156 -2.67 -7.96 2.38
C PRO A 156 -2.15 -6.60 1.92
N GLY A 157 -0.84 -6.34 2.01
CA GLY A 157 -0.27 -5.07 1.55
C GLY A 157 -0.45 -4.83 0.05
N ALA A 158 -0.37 -5.89 -0.78
CA ALA A 158 -0.64 -5.79 -2.21
C ALA A 158 -2.12 -5.54 -2.50
N LEU A 159 -3.03 -6.16 -1.73
CA LEU A 159 -4.48 -5.97 -1.85
C LEU A 159 -4.92 -4.58 -1.38
N GLU A 160 -4.29 -4.01 -0.37
CA GLU A 160 -4.55 -2.64 0.12
C GLU A 160 -4.15 -1.55 -0.89
N LEU A 161 -3.41 -1.91 -1.95
CA LEU A 161 -3.12 -1.01 -3.07
C LEU A 161 -4.26 -0.97 -4.11
N LEU A 162 -5.21 -1.91 -4.07
CA LEU A 162 -6.36 -1.87 -4.96
C LEU A 162 -7.20 -0.61 -4.72
N PRO A 163 -7.85 -0.05 -5.76
CA PRO A 163 -8.74 1.10 -5.60
C PRO A 163 -9.74 0.95 -4.45
N MET A 164 -9.76 1.91 -3.54
CA MET A 164 -10.75 1.96 -2.47
C MET A 164 -12.13 2.37 -3.03
N PRO A 165 -13.25 2.15 -2.31
CA PRO A 165 -14.58 2.49 -2.81
C PRO A 165 -14.75 3.96 -3.23
N ASP A 166 -13.95 4.86 -2.66
CA ASP A 166 -13.90 6.29 -2.96
C ASP A 166 -12.88 6.66 -4.05
N TYR A 167 -12.14 5.70 -4.62
CA TYR A 167 -11.23 5.95 -5.74
C TYR A 167 -11.97 6.62 -6.89
N HIS A 168 -11.34 7.64 -7.47
CA HIS A 168 -11.95 8.45 -8.53
C HIS A 168 -13.33 9.04 -8.13
N ASN A 169 -13.51 9.40 -6.85
CA ASN A 169 -14.79 9.86 -6.29
C ASN A 169 -15.93 8.85 -6.44
N GLY A 170 -15.61 7.55 -6.44
CA GLY A 170 -16.56 6.46 -6.64
C GLY A 170 -16.95 6.21 -8.10
N GLU A 171 -16.40 6.98 -9.05
CA GLU A 171 -16.66 6.77 -10.47
C GLU A 171 -15.99 5.50 -11.00
N PRO A 172 -16.55 4.89 -12.06
CA PRO A 172 -15.98 3.70 -12.67
C PRO A 172 -14.56 3.93 -13.21
N TRP A 173 -13.67 2.98 -12.95
CA TRP A 173 -12.26 3.03 -13.36
C TRP A 173 -11.81 1.78 -14.14
N TRP A 174 -12.61 0.71 -14.12
CA TRP A 174 -12.37 -0.50 -14.91
C TRP A 174 -13.36 -0.56 -16.07
N ILE A 175 -12.89 -0.21 -17.27
CA ILE A 175 -13.74 0.08 -18.43
C ILE A 175 -13.45 -0.93 -19.54
N PHE A 176 -14.51 -1.60 -19.99
CA PHE A 176 -14.50 -2.42 -21.20
C PHE A 176 -15.07 -1.60 -22.34
N ALA A 177 -14.33 -1.55 -23.45
CA ALA A 177 -14.75 -0.83 -24.64
C ALA A 177 -14.60 -1.71 -25.88
N ARG A 178 -15.41 -1.42 -26.90
CA ARG A 178 -15.20 -1.93 -28.26
C ARG A 178 -13.93 -1.33 -28.86
N LEU A 179 -13.45 -1.88 -29.97
CA LEU A 179 -12.26 -1.38 -30.68
C LEU A 179 -12.42 0.08 -31.15
N ASN A 180 -13.65 0.55 -31.36
CA ASN A 180 -13.96 1.94 -31.70
C ASN A 180 -13.98 2.88 -30.46
N GLY A 181 -13.66 2.38 -29.26
CA GLY A 181 -13.65 3.15 -28.01
C GLY A 181 -14.99 3.27 -27.30
N GLU A 182 -16.09 2.74 -27.86
CA GLU A 182 -17.41 2.76 -27.23
C GLU A 182 -17.43 1.89 -25.95
N PRO A 183 -17.66 2.47 -24.75
CA PRO A 183 -17.73 1.70 -23.52
C PRO A 183 -18.93 0.75 -23.52
N VAL A 184 -18.70 -0.54 -23.25
CA VAL A 184 -19.74 -1.57 -23.12
C VAL A 184 -20.01 -1.96 -21.67
N MET A 185 -19.04 -1.74 -20.77
CA MET A 185 -19.18 -1.97 -19.33
C MET A 185 -18.19 -1.08 -18.59
N LYS A 186 -18.61 -0.56 -17.44
CA LYS A 186 -17.79 0.23 -16.53
C LYS A 186 -18.01 -0.27 -15.11
N LEU A 187 -16.94 -0.45 -14.33
CA LEU A 187 -17.00 -0.89 -12.92
C LEU A 187 -16.17 0.03 -12.02
N PRO A 188 -16.56 0.22 -10.75
CA PRO A 188 -17.86 -0.20 -10.17
C PRO A 188 -19.04 0.63 -10.73
N GLN A 189 -20.25 0.07 -10.75
CA GLN A 189 -21.49 0.69 -11.20
C GLN A 189 -22.28 1.32 -10.04
N GLN A 190 -22.23 0.70 -8.87
CA GLN A 190 -23.01 1.07 -7.69
C GLN A 190 -22.11 1.47 -6.51
N GLY A 191 -20.82 1.73 -6.77
CA GLY A 191 -19.81 2.00 -5.74
C GLY A 191 -19.36 0.76 -4.96
N ASP A 192 -19.86 -0.44 -5.28
CA ASP A 192 -19.51 -1.68 -4.61
C ASP A 192 -18.42 -2.44 -5.38
N VAL A 193 -17.24 -1.83 -5.46
CA VAL A 193 -16.08 -2.41 -6.18
C VAL A 193 -15.69 -3.79 -5.66
N TYR A 194 -15.97 -4.08 -4.39
CA TYR A 194 -15.65 -5.36 -3.78
C TYR A 194 -16.46 -6.49 -4.42
N ASN A 195 -17.80 -6.39 -4.40
CA ASN A 195 -18.66 -7.42 -4.98
C ASN A 195 -18.69 -7.38 -6.51
N GLU A 196 -18.63 -6.18 -7.11
CA GLU A 196 -18.74 -6.03 -8.56
C GLU A 196 -17.47 -6.49 -9.31
N PHE A 197 -16.30 -6.39 -8.68
CA PHE A 197 -15.02 -6.65 -9.33
C PHE A 197 -14.06 -7.53 -8.50
N TYR A 198 -13.76 -7.21 -7.24
CA TYR A 198 -12.69 -7.90 -6.50
C TYR A 198 -12.95 -9.36 -6.20
N ILE A 199 -14.16 -9.71 -5.75
CA ILE A 199 -14.53 -11.10 -5.47
C ILE A 199 -15.44 -11.71 -6.54
N ASN A 200 -15.60 -11.02 -7.68
CA ASN A 200 -16.45 -11.47 -8.77
C ASN A 200 -15.72 -12.56 -9.59
N PRO A 201 -16.24 -13.80 -9.66
CA PRO A 201 -15.56 -14.89 -10.36
C PRO A 201 -15.70 -14.82 -11.88
N LYS A 202 -16.50 -13.90 -12.43
CA LYS A 202 -16.66 -13.75 -13.88
C LYS A 202 -15.33 -13.40 -14.55
N TRP A 203 -15.22 -13.65 -15.85
CA TRP A 203 -14.00 -13.43 -16.65
C TRP A 203 -13.40 -12.02 -16.54
N TYR A 204 -14.22 -11.03 -16.17
CA TYR A 204 -13.84 -9.63 -16.02
C TYR A 204 -13.45 -9.23 -14.59
N GLY A 205 -13.64 -10.10 -13.59
CA GLY A 205 -13.28 -9.84 -12.20
C GLY A 205 -11.77 -9.79 -11.97
N LEU A 206 -11.36 -9.49 -10.73
CA LEU A 206 -9.94 -9.37 -10.36
C LEU A 206 -9.20 -10.70 -10.52
N VAL A 207 -9.74 -11.76 -9.91
CA VAL A 207 -9.27 -13.14 -10.09
C VAL A 207 -10.45 -13.96 -10.63
N PRO A 208 -10.50 -14.24 -11.94
CA PRO A 208 -11.62 -14.96 -12.53
C PRO A 208 -11.58 -16.45 -12.15
N GLU A 209 -12.71 -17.14 -12.32
CA GLU A 209 -12.87 -18.53 -11.91
C GLU A 209 -11.79 -19.48 -12.43
N GLN A 210 -11.31 -19.24 -13.66
CA GLN A 210 -10.26 -20.06 -14.28
C GLN A 210 -8.91 -19.94 -13.56
N ALA A 211 -8.69 -18.88 -12.79
CA ALA A 211 -7.48 -18.60 -12.02
C ALA A 211 -7.61 -18.98 -10.52
N ASN A 212 -8.75 -19.52 -10.07
CA ASN A 212 -8.99 -19.82 -8.65
C ASN A 212 -7.98 -20.81 -8.06
N SER A 213 -7.45 -21.74 -8.85
CA SER A 213 -6.43 -22.69 -8.40
C SER A 213 -5.12 -22.02 -7.96
N LEU A 214 -4.87 -20.78 -8.39
CA LEU A 214 -3.69 -20.00 -8.05
C LEU A 214 -3.79 -19.34 -6.66
N LEU A 215 -5.00 -19.24 -6.08
CA LEU A 215 -5.19 -18.64 -4.77
C LEU A 215 -4.57 -19.49 -3.65
N ASP A 216 -4.61 -20.82 -3.79
CA ASP A 216 -4.07 -21.77 -2.82
C ASP A 216 -3.53 -23.04 -3.52
N PRO A 217 -2.44 -22.92 -4.32
CA PRO A 217 -1.94 -24.04 -5.12
C PRO A 217 -1.42 -25.21 -4.26
N ALA A 218 -1.03 -24.93 -3.01
CA ALA A 218 -0.57 -25.93 -2.05
C ALA A 218 -1.70 -26.53 -1.18
N GLY A 219 -2.93 -26.02 -1.29
CA GLY A 219 -4.07 -26.44 -0.47
C GLY A 219 -3.89 -26.15 1.02
N ILE A 220 -3.01 -25.22 1.40
CA ILE A 220 -2.68 -24.90 2.79
C ILE A 220 -3.85 -24.16 3.43
N VAL A 221 -4.41 -23.18 2.72
CA VAL A 221 -5.55 -22.39 3.21
C VAL A 221 -6.77 -23.30 3.34
N LYS A 222 -7.04 -24.14 2.35
CA LYS A 222 -8.13 -25.12 2.40
C LYS A 222 -8.03 -26.02 3.63
N LYS A 223 -6.86 -26.66 3.85
CA LYS A 223 -6.63 -27.52 5.04
C LYS A 223 -6.81 -26.76 6.36
N ARG A 224 -6.37 -25.49 6.41
CA ARG A 224 -6.56 -24.64 7.59
C ARG A 224 -8.04 -24.35 7.84
N LEU A 225 -8.81 -24.00 6.81
CA LEU A 225 -10.24 -23.69 6.94
C LEU A 225 -11.05 -24.93 7.34
N GLU A 226 -10.68 -26.12 6.86
CA GLU A 226 -11.32 -27.38 7.23
C GLU A 226 -11.04 -27.76 8.71
N SER A 227 -9.85 -27.44 9.22
CA SER A 227 -9.45 -27.73 10.62
C SER A 227 -9.86 -26.65 11.63
N GLN A 228 -10.00 -25.41 11.17
CA GLN A 228 -10.40 -24.26 11.97
C GLN A 228 -11.41 -23.41 11.16
N PRO A 229 -12.69 -23.83 11.11
CA PRO A 229 -13.70 -23.09 10.38
C PRO A 229 -13.80 -21.66 10.93
N ILE A 230 -13.64 -20.69 10.05
CA ILE A 230 -13.82 -19.27 10.40
C ILE A 230 -15.27 -19.11 10.85
N LYS A 231 -15.47 -18.70 12.10
CA LYS A 231 -16.77 -18.15 12.51
C LYS A 231 -16.96 -16.87 11.71
N ILE A 232 -17.90 -16.87 10.77
CA ILE A 232 -18.33 -15.64 10.10
C ILE A 232 -18.95 -14.77 11.19
N THR A 233 -18.16 -13.89 11.80
CA THR A 233 -18.69 -12.75 12.53
C THR A 233 -19.22 -11.81 11.47
N GLU A 234 -20.50 -11.46 11.57
CA GLU A 234 -21.15 -10.48 10.69
C GLU A 234 -20.22 -9.27 10.47
N PRO A 235 -20.18 -8.68 9.26
CA PRO A 235 -19.43 -7.46 9.05
C PRO A 235 -19.90 -6.44 10.07
N HIS A 236 -18.95 -5.80 10.77
CA HIS A 236 -19.24 -4.74 11.73
C HIS A 236 -20.16 -3.70 11.08
N ARG A 237 -21.47 -3.80 11.35
CA ARG A 237 -22.45 -2.76 11.05
C ARG A 237 -21.95 -1.48 11.70
N ASN A 238 -21.69 -0.46 10.89
CA ASN A 238 -21.63 0.94 11.24
C ASN A 238 -21.23 1.26 12.69
N ARG A 239 -19.93 1.48 12.93
CA ARG A 239 -19.56 2.61 13.78
C ARG A 239 -19.35 3.78 12.85
N GLY A 240 -20.38 4.63 12.77
CA GLY A 240 -20.37 5.81 11.94
C GLY A 240 -19.19 6.71 12.24
N GLY A 241 -18.72 7.38 11.20
CA GLY A 241 -17.88 8.56 11.27
C GLY A 241 -16.41 8.29 11.06
N TRP A 242 -15.98 8.25 9.80
CA TRP A 242 -14.71 8.85 9.36
C TRP A 242 -14.91 9.39 7.94
N LEU A 243 -15.41 10.62 7.87
CA LEU A 243 -15.12 11.55 6.77
C LEU A 243 -13.79 12.20 7.13
N VAL A 244 -12.77 12.02 6.28
CA VAL A 244 -11.64 12.96 6.16
C VAL A 244 -11.45 13.22 4.68
#